data_AF-A0A0C2FG61-F1
#
_entry.id   AF-A0A0C2FG61-F1
#
_cell.length_a   1.000
_cell.length_b   1.000
_cell.length_c   1.000
_cell.angle_alpha   90.00
_cell.angle_beta   90.00
_cell.angle_gamma   90.00
#
_symmetry.space_group_name_H-M   'P 1'
#
loop_
_entity.id
_entity.type
_entity.pdbx_description
1 polymer ?
#
loop_
_entity_poly.entity_id
_entity_poly.type
_entity_poly.pdbx_seq_one_letter_code
_entity_poly.pdbx_strand_id
1 'polypeptide(L)'
;MFFPDDPNDPIRSRIPIFYCEFSQKRGPGMALALRSIDRTRNELNYPKVDYAEMYLLDQGYRKFWNDGCYKAECVPCGYVPMTDSAFVSSLVKYKWHKSKSTSQLVVRERERIPLRKISSMFRYRSLMQVCCETETSDEFTSISPTAKTPDLLPRRLDFTDSPDCRKAE
;
A
#
# COMPACT_ATOMS: atom_id res chain seq x y z
N MET A 1 -7.86 -8.77 11.58
CA MET A 1 -8.58 -7.96 10.58
C MET A 1 -8.51 -6.50 11.04
N PHE A 2 -8.40 -5.49 10.16
CA PHE A 2 -8.27 -4.08 10.59
C PHE A 2 -9.56 -3.48 11.19
N PHE A 3 -10.73 -4.06 10.94
CA PHE A 3 -11.98 -3.54 11.50
C PHE A 3 -12.68 -4.69 12.23
N PRO A 4 -12.27 -5.01 13.46
CA PRO A 4 -12.96 -6.03 14.25
C PRO A 4 -14.33 -5.53 14.69
N ASP A 5 -15.26 -6.47 14.86
CA ASP A 5 -16.62 -6.18 15.33
C ASP A 5 -16.65 -5.88 16.83
N ASP A 6 -15.75 -6.48 17.61
CA ASP A 6 -15.65 -6.22 19.06
C ASP A 6 -15.11 -4.80 19.31
N PRO A 7 -15.88 -3.92 20.00
CA PRO A 7 -15.41 -2.59 20.34
C PRO A 7 -14.21 -2.59 21.29
N ASN A 8 -13.99 -3.67 22.05
CA ASN A 8 -12.87 -3.80 22.99
C ASN A 8 -11.63 -4.48 22.37
N ASP A 9 -11.64 -4.76 21.07
CA ASP A 9 -10.49 -5.39 20.42
C ASP A 9 -9.25 -4.49 20.54
N PRO A 10 -8.12 -5.01 21.06
CA PRO A 10 -6.91 -4.23 21.29
C PRO A 10 -6.39 -3.56 20.02
N ILE A 11 -6.67 -4.08 18.82
CA ILE A 11 -6.22 -3.52 17.55
C ILE A 11 -6.74 -2.09 17.32
N ARG A 12 -7.91 -1.73 17.89
CA ARG A 12 -8.49 -0.39 17.74
C ARG A 12 -7.65 0.69 18.41
N SER A 13 -6.79 0.31 19.36
CA SER A 13 -5.85 1.19 20.06
C SER A 13 -4.43 1.18 19.46
N ARG A 14 -4.18 0.34 18.46
CA ARG A 14 -2.85 0.15 17.85
C ARG A 14 -2.66 1.10 16.68
N ILE A 15 -1.41 1.49 16.45
CA ILE A 15 -1.00 2.29 15.30
C ILE A 15 -0.46 1.36 14.21
N PRO A 16 -1.09 1.31 13.02
CA PRO A 16 -0.58 0.51 11.91
C PRO A 16 0.72 1.08 11.33
N ILE A 17 1.73 0.22 11.19
CA ILE A 17 2.96 0.52 10.45
C ILE A 17 3.02 -0.38 9.22
N PHE A 18 3.03 0.23 8.05
CA PHE A 18 3.12 -0.46 6.77
C PHE A 18 4.57 -0.53 6.31
N TYR A 19 4.94 -1.64 5.68
CA TYR A 19 6.23 -1.76 5.02
C TYR A 19 6.15 -2.79 3.90
N CYS A 20 7.16 -2.79 3.05
CA CYS A 20 7.48 -3.96 2.23
C CYS A 20 9.00 -4.03 2.09
N GLU A 21 9.53 -4.77 1.13
CA GLU A 21 10.97 -4.88 0.93
C GLU A 21 11.66 -3.52 0.75
N PHE A 22 11.07 -2.63 -0.07
CA PHE A 22 11.61 -1.30 -0.38
C PHE A 22 10.67 -0.15 0.03
N SER A 23 9.48 -0.46 0.56
CA SER A 23 8.40 0.51 0.86
C SER A 23 7.99 1.47 -0.27
N GLN A 24 8.23 1.12 -1.54
CA GLN A 24 7.92 2.00 -2.69
C GLN A 24 6.57 1.71 -3.37
N LYS A 25 6.03 0.48 -3.27
CA LYS A 25 4.83 0.06 -4.01
C LYS A 25 3.81 -0.65 -3.13
N ARG A 26 4.15 -1.84 -2.63
CA ARG A 26 3.23 -2.70 -1.85
C ARG A 26 2.80 -2.04 -0.53
N GLY A 27 3.76 -1.57 0.26
CA GLY A 27 3.51 -0.88 1.54
C GLY A 27 2.61 0.35 1.38
N PRO A 28 2.98 1.34 0.55
CA PRO A 28 2.15 2.52 0.30
C PRO A 28 0.78 2.18 -0.27
N GLY A 29 0.71 1.24 -1.22
CA GLY A 29 -0.56 0.81 -1.81
C GLY A 29 -1.52 0.23 -0.78
N MET A 30 -1.02 -0.57 0.15
CA MET A 30 -1.82 -1.15 1.23
C MET A 30 -2.26 -0.10 2.25
N ALA A 31 -1.38 0.85 2.61
CA ALA A 31 -1.73 1.96 3.50
C ALA A 31 -2.85 2.84 2.91
N LEU A 32 -2.74 3.20 1.63
CA LEU A 32 -3.77 3.96 0.93
C LEU A 32 -5.09 3.17 0.83
N ALA A 33 -5.03 1.87 0.56
CA ALA A 33 -6.21 1.03 0.52
C ALA A 33 -6.92 0.97 1.88
N LEU A 34 -6.18 0.80 2.98
CA LEU A 34 -6.78 0.82 4.32
C LEU A 34 -7.45 2.16 4.60
N ARG A 35 -6.77 3.28 4.32
CA ARG A 35 -7.33 4.61 4.54
C ARG A 35 -8.56 4.87 3.68
N SER A 36 -8.60 4.37 2.45
CA SER A 36 -9.79 4.46 1.59
C SER A 36 -10.98 3.74 2.22
N ILE A 37 -10.78 2.51 2.70
CA ILE A 37 -11.84 1.72 3.34
C ILE A 37 -12.31 2.40 4.63
N ASP A 38 -11.38 2.87 5.46
CA ASP A 38 -11.67 3.60 6.70
C ASP A 38 -12.55 4.84 6.44
N ARG A 39 -12.19 5.63 5.41
CA ARG A 39 -12.96 6.81 5.00
C ARG A 39 -14.34 6.46 4.45
N THR A 40 -14.47 5.39 3.66
CA THR A 40 -15.78 4.91 3.19
C THR A 40 -16.67 4.46 4.35
N ARG A 41 -16.11 3.75 5.34
CA ARG A 41 -16.86 3.29 6.52
C ARG A 41 -17.33 4.46 7.40
N ASN A 42 -16.55 5.54 7.46
CA ASN A 42 -16.83 6.73 8.26
C ASN A 42 -17.41 7.90 7.42
N GLU A 43 -18.00 7.62 6.25
CA GLU A 43 -18.48 8.65 5.31
C GLU A 43 -19.50 9.59 5.95
N LEU A 44 -20.48 9.05 6.68
CA LEU A 44 -21.52 9.82 7.39
C LEU A 44 -20.98 10.57 8.62
N ASN A 45 -19.78 10.24 9.08
CA ASN A 45 -19.17 10.75 10.30
C ASN A 45 -17.91 11.58 10.00
N TYR A 46 -17.75 12.07 8.77
CA TYR A 46 -16.62 12.88 8.37
C TYR A 46 -16.42 14.07 9.34
N PRO A 47 -15.19 14.37 9.80
CA PRO A 47 -13.88 13.87 9.35
C PRO A 47 -13.34 12.65 10.10
N LYS A 48 -14.17 11.90 10.84
CA LYS A 48 -13.75 10.74 11.63
C LYS A 48 -13.03 9.68 10.78
N VAL A 49 -12.03 9.04 11.39
CA VAL A 49 -11.35 7.82 10.92
C VAL A 49 -11.09 6.92 12.12
N ASP A 50 -11.10 5.61 11.91
CA ASP A 50 -10.72 4.63 12.93
C ASP A 50 -9.20 4.64 13.16
N TYR A 51 -8.43 4.82 12.09
CA TYR A 51 -6.96 4.89 12.15
C TYR A 51 -6.47 6.31 11.87
N ALA A 52 -6.52 7.15 12.92
CA ALA A 52 -6.04 8.53 12.86
C ALA A 52 -4.56 8.62 12.46
N GLU A 53 -3.73 7.74 13.02
CA GLU A 53 -2.29 7.66 12.78
C GLU A 53 -1.93 6.37 12.06
N MET A 54 -1.12 6.49 11.00
CA MET A 54 -0.60 5.36 10.22
C MET A 54 0.78 5.76 9.70
N TYR A 55 1.74 4.84 9.73
CA TYR A 55 3.11 5.10 9.28
C TYR A 55 3.55 4.15 8.18
N LEU A 56 4.53 4.59 7.40
CA LEU A 56 5.24 3.76 6.43
C LEU A 56 6.71 3.69 6.84
N LEU A 57 7.24 2.49 7.01
CA LEU A 57 8.67 2.30 7.28
C LEU A 57 9.49 2.74 6.07
N ASP A 58 10.31 3.77 6.25
CA ASP A 58 11.12 4.33 5.19
C ASP A 58 12.12 3.31 4.62
N GLN A 59 12.22 3.27 3.28
CA GLN A 59 13.05 2.34 2.50
C GLN A 59 12.83 0.84 2.77
N GLY A 60 11.86 0.49 3.62
CA GLY A 60 11.38 -0.86 3.84
C GLY A 60 12.33 -1.77 4.60
N TYR A 61 11.95 -3.05 4.64
CA TYR A 61 12.65 -4.08 5.40
C TYR A 61 14.11 -4.25 4.96
N ARG A 62 14.43 -4.01 3.69
CA ARG A 62 15.81 -4.10 3.19
C ARG A 62 16.74 -3.12 3.92
N LYS A 63 16.34 -1.85 4.07
CA LYS A 63 17.15 -0.88 4.81
C LYS A 63 17.19 -1.24 6.29
N PHE A 64 16.02 -1.54 6.87
CA PHE A 64 15.91 -1.94 8.27
C PHE A 64 16.84 -3.10 8.65
N TRP A 65 16.94 -4.11 7.78
CA TRP A 65 17.85 -5.24 7.95
C TRP A 65 19.32 -4.85 7.78
N ASN A 66 19.64 -4.07 6.74
CA ASN A 66 21.01 -3.69 6.42
C ASN A 66 21.62 -2.72 7.44
N ASP A 67 20.81 -1.86 8.05
CA ASP A 67 21.25 -0.94 9.11
C ASP A 67 21.77 -1.70 10.35
N GLY A 68 21.41 -2.97 10.52
CA GLY A 68 22.01 -3.87 11.51
C GLY A 68 21.52 -3.71 12.95
N CYS A 69 21.12 -2.50 13.35
CA CYS A 69 20.70 -2.17 14.72
C CYS A 69 19.58 -3.05 15.29
N TYR A 70 18.68 -3.54 14.43
CA TYR A 70 17.45 -4.19 14.85
C TYR A 70 17.34 -5.64 14.39
N LYS A 71 18.45 -6.27 13.99
CA LYS A 71 18.45 -7.66 13.53
C LYS A 71 17.93 -8.65 14.58
N ALA A 72 18.13 -8.34 15.87
CA ALA A 72 17.61 -9.16 16.96
C ALA A 72 16.06 -9.20 17.01
N GLU A 73 15.40 -8.17 16.48
CA GLU A 73 13.93 -8.08 16.41
C GLU A 73 13.35 -8.82 15.19
N CYS A 74 14.21 -9.29 14.28
CA CYS A 74 13.79 -10.03 13.09
C CYS A 74 13.63 -11.51 13.42
N VAL A 75 12.41 -12.05 13.22
CA VAL A 75 12.11 -13.46 13.46
C VAL A 75 11.45 -14.10 12.22
N PRO A 76 12.07 -15.13 11.59
CA PRO A 76 13.44 -15.59 11.82
C PRO A 76 14.47 -14.51 11.44
N CYS A 77 15.66 -14.58 12.05
CA CYS A 77 16.73 -13.60 11.81
C CYS A 77 17.33 -13.78 10.42
N GLY A 78 16.79 -13.05 9.44
CA GLY A 78 17.23 -13.12 8.06
C GLY A 78 16.51 -12.13 7.16
N TYR A 79 17.03 -12.01 5.93
CA TYR A 79 16.40 -11.25 4.86
C TYR A 79 16.32 -12.11 3.60
N VAL A 80 15.09 -12.34 3.14
CA VAL A 80 14.78 -13.03 1.90
C VAL A 80 14.21 -12.02 0.91
N PRO A 81 14.90 -11.71 -0.19
CA PRO A 81 14.40 -10.77 -1.19
C PRO A 81 13.19 -11.35 -1.93
N MET A 82 12.33 -10.49 -2.51
CA MET A 82 11.18 -10.99 -3.29
C MET A 82 11.63 -11.87 -4.47
N THR A 83 12.77 -11.56 -5.08
CA THR A 83 13.30 -12.25 -6.27
C THR A 83 14.23 -13.42 -5.93
N ASP A 84 14.18 -13.91 -4.69
CA ASP A 84 14.99 -15.06 -4.27
C ASP A 84 14.71 -16.30 -5.15
N SER A 85 15.78 -16.95 -5.60
CA SER A 85 15.72 -18.09 -6.52
C SER A 85 15.04 -19.31 -5.90
N ALA A 86 15.13 -19.49 -4.58
CA ALA A 86 14.47 -20.59 -3.88
C ALA A 86 12.94 -20.44 -3.86
N PHE A 87 12.41 -19.23 -4.07
CA PHE A 87 10.98 -18.91 -3.92
C PHE A 87 10.29 -18.48 -5.22
N VAL A 88 10.91 -18.72 -6.39
CA VAL A 88 10.35 -18.32 -7.69
C VAL A 88 8.96 -18.91 -7.95
N SER A 89 8.74 -20.17 -7.57
CA SER A 89 7.44 -20.86 -7.73
C SER A 89 6.33 -20.17 -6.93
N SER A 90 6.63 -19.81 -5.67
CA SER A 90 5.71 -19.03 -4.82
C SER A 90 5.47 -17.64 -5.42
N LEU A 91 6.51 -16.97 -5.90
CA LEU A 91 6.42 -15.64 -6.50
C LEU A 91 5.43 -15.63 -7.69
N VAL A 92 5.48 -16.64 -8.56
CA VAL A 92 4.57 -16.76 -9.71
C VAL A 92 3.10 -16.83 -9.27
N LYS A 93 2.79 -17.52 -8.17
CA LYS A 93 1.41 -17.59 -7.63
C LYS A 93 0.84 -16.21 -7.25
N TYR A 94 1.69 -15.30 -6.79
CA TYR A 94 1.25 -13.95 -6.35
C TYR A 94 1.42 -12.87 -7.44
N LYS A 95 2.08 -13.20 -8.57
CA LYS A 95 2.24 -12.32 -9.74
C LYS A 95 0.92 -12.07 -10.50
N TRP A 96 -0.12 -12.87 -10.27
CA TRP A 96 -1.40 -12.81 -10.98
C TRP A 96 -2.20 -11.51 -10.77
N HIS A 97 -1.78 -10.64 -9.84
CA HIS A 97 -2.35 -9.30 -9.67
C HIS A 97 -1.70 -8.20 -10.55
N LYS A 98 -0.74 -8.53 -11.42
CA LYS A 98 -0.37 -7.60 -12.49
C LYS A 98 -1.40 -7.72 -13.63
N SER A 99 -2.06 -6.60 -13.91
CA SER A 99 -2.87 -6.40 -15.12
C SER A 99 -2.18 -6.98 -16.35
N LYS A 100 -2.98 -7.53 -17.28
CA LYS A 100 -2.60 -8.16 -18.55
C LYS A 100 -1.71 -7.28 -19.44
N SER A 101 -0.46 -7.05 -19.04
CA SER A 101 0.48 -6.19 -19.77
C SER A 101 1.93 -6.70 -19.72
N THR A 102 2.13 -7.97 -19.34
CA THR A 102 3.48 -8.58 -19.33
C THR A 102 3.53 -9.94 -20.01
N SER A 103 2.70 -10.15 -21.04
CA SER A 103 2.76 -11.31 -21.92
C SER A 103 3.26 -10.90 -23.31
N GLN A 104 4.43 -10.24 -23.39
CA GLN A 104 5.17 -10.07 -24.64
C GLN A 104 6.68 -10.11 -24.36
N LEU A 105 7.15 -11.25 -23.85
CA LEU A 105 8.49 -11.74 -24.17
C LEU A 105 8.30 -12.96 -25.07
N VAL A 106 7.80 -12.70 -26.27
CA VAL A 106 7.92 -13.62 -27.41
C VAL A 106 8.52 -12.79 -28.53
N VAL A 107 9.69 -13.23 -28.97
CA VAL A 107 10.42 -12.71 -30.13
C VAL A 107 9.48 -12.61 -31.33
N ARG A 108 9.31 -11.41 -31.89
CA ARG A 108 8.80 -11.27 -33.25
C ARG A 108 9.39 -10.03 -33.92
N GLU A 109 10.10 -10.31 -35.00
CA GLU A 109 10.81 -9.40 -35.89
C GLU A 109 9.84 -8.62 -36.80
N ARG A 110 10.10 -7.31 -37.00
CA ARG A 110 9.62 -6.36 -38.05
C ARG A 110 8.08 -6.21 -38.25
N GLU A 111 7.45 -5.05 -38.46
CA GLU A 111 7.82 -3.74 -39.02
C GLU A 111 7.06 -2.58 -38.33
N ARG A 112 7.54 -1.33 -38.48
CA ARG A 112 6.92 -0.12 -37.91
C ARG A 112 5.79 0.40 -38.79
N ILE A 113 4.64 0.74 -38.19
CA ILE A 113 3.70 1.75 -38.72
C ILE A 113 3.17 2.58 -37.52
N PRO A 114 3.18 3.92 -37.56
CA PRO A 114 2.77 4.76 -36.44
C PRO A 114 1.29 5.15 -36.51
N LEU A 115 0.55 5.01 -35.42
CA LEU A 115 -0.78 5.62 -35.29
C LEU A 115 -0.87 6.52 -34.05
N ARG A 116 -1.43 7.70 -34.30
CA ARG A 116 -1.46 8.89 -33.46
C ARG A 116 -2.40 8.74 -32.25
N LYS A 117 -1.99 9.45 -31.18
CA LYS A 117 -2.72 10.04 -30.04
C LYS A 117 -4.23 9.74 -29.90
N ILE A 118 -4.63 9.39 -28.69
CA ILE A 118 -5.64 10.12 -27.90
C ILE A 118 -5.22 10.07 -26.42
N SER A 119 -5.25 11.23 -25.77
CA SER A 119 -5.19 11.37 -24.32
C SER A 119 -6.50 10.87 -23.70
N SER A 120 -6.44 9.95 -22.75
CA SER A 120 -7.33 10.05 -21.61
C SER A 120 -6.67 9.42 -20.38
N MET A 121 -6.73 10.20 -19.30
CA MET A 121 -6.69 9.73 -17.93
C MET A 121 -7.69 8.59 -17.72
N PHE A 122 -7.53 7.88 -16.60
CA PHE A 122 -8.29 6.71 -16.14
C PHE A 122 -7.61 5.35 -16.39
N ARG A 123 -6.54 5.11 -15.63
CA ARG A 123 -6.16 3.76 -15.22
C ARG A 123 -5.93 3.69 -13.71
N TYR A 124 -6.97 4.02 -12.95
CA TYR A 124 -7.14 3.60 -11.56
C TYR A 124 -8.47 2.84 -11.44
N ARG A 125 -8.57 1.69 -12.12
CA ARG A 125 -9.77 0.85 -12.04
C ARG A 125 -9.48 -0.64 -12.23
N SER A 126 -8.38 -1.13 -11.62
CA SER A 126 -8.06 -2.57 -11.65
C SER A 126 -7.90 -3.20 -10.26
N LEU A 127 -8.33 -2.52 -9.20
CA LEU A 127 -8.25 -3.06 -7.84
C LEU A 127 -9.53 -2.88 -7.00
N MET A 128 -10.65 -2.55 -7.64
CA MET A 128 -11.94 -2.48 -6.97
C MET A 128 -13.00 -3.10 -7.86
N GLN A 129 -13.18 -4.41 -7.72
CA GLN A 129 -14.44 -5.04 -8.10
C GLN A 129 -14.73 -6.16 -7.12
N VAL A 130 -15.07 -5.75 -5.90
CA VAL A 130 -15.91 -6.54 -5.00
C VAL A 130 -16.80 -5.52 -4.29
N CYS A 131 -18.07 -5.49 -4.67
CA CYS A 131 -19.25 -5.48 -3.78
C CYS A 131 -20.49 -4.87 -4.47
N CYS A 132 -21.56 -5.66 -4.36
CA CYS A 132 -22.98 -5.30 -4.26
C CYS A 132 -23.65 -4.48 -5.37
N GLU A 133 -24.47 -5.18 -6.14
CA GLU A 133 -25.71 -4.65 -6.71
C GLU A 133 -26.71 -4.47 -5.56
N THR A 134 -27.13 -3.24 -5.31
CA THR A 134 -28.42 -2.94 -4.66
C THR A 134 -28.94 -1.66 -5.26
N GLU A 135 -30.00 -1.79 -6.05
CA GLU A 135 -30.80 -0.68 -6.53
C GLU A 135 -31.68 -0.17 -5.39
N THR A 136 -31.72 1.16 -5.19
CA THR A 136 -32.96 1.89 -4.89
C THR A 136 -32.77 3.37 -5.24
N SER A 137 -33.81 3.91 -5.83
CA SER A 137 -33.96 5.22 -6.45
C SER A 137 -34.09 6.40 -5.45
N ASP A 138 -33.61 7.54 -5.94
CA ASP A 138 -34.06 8.93 -5.74
C ASP A 138 -33.66 9.78 -4.50
N GLU A 139 -33.20 10.99 -4.90
CA GLU A 139 -33.28 12.32 -4.27
C GLU A 139 -32.14 12.88 -3.37
N PHE A 140 -31.18 13.51 -4.06
CA PHE A 140 -30.56 14.84 -3.85
C PHE A 140 -30.34 15.38 -2.41
N THR A 141 -29.06 15.57 -2.04
CA THR A 141 -28.53 16.89 -1.64
C THR A 141 -27.02 16.91 -1.86
N SER A 142 -26.54 17.87 -2.66
CA SER A 142 -25.14 18.09 -2.97
C SER A 142 -24.36 18.65 -1.77
N ILE A 143 -23.44 17.87 -1.22
CA ILE A 143 -22.32 18.38 -0.43
C ILE A 143 -21.03 17.87 -1.09
N SER A 144 -20.35 18.76 -1.80
CA SER A 144 -19.08 18.46 -2.48
C SER A 144 -17.97 18.27 -1.44
N PRO A 145 -17.30 17.10 -1.33
CA PRO A 145 -16.20 16.90 -0.40
C PRO A 145 -14.90 17.41 -1.04
N THR A 146 -14.84 18.70 -1.34
CA THR A 146 -13.66 19.34 -1.96
C THR A 146 -13.04 20.37 -1.03
N ALA A 147 -12.82 20.00 0.24
CA ALA A 147 -11.70 20.57 0.96
C ALA A 147 -10.46 19.78 0.53
N LYS A 148 -9.66 20.34 -0.38
CA LYS A 148 -8.33 19.80 -0.69
C LYS A 148 -7.55 19.79 0.61
N THR A 149 -7.30 18.61 1.16
CA THR A 149 -6.32 18.44 2.24
C THR A 149 -5.03 19.11 1.75
N PRO A 150 -4.43 20.05 2.49
CA PRO A 150 -3.16 20.64 2.09
C PRO A 150 -2.18 19.50 1.82
N ASP A 151 -1.38 19.65 0.76
CA ASP A 151 -0.38 18.69 0.30
C ASP A 151 0.77 18.63 1.31
N LEU A 152 0.46 18.13 2.50
CA LEU A 152 1.42 17.82 3.53
C LEU A 152 2.13 16.57 3.03
N LEU A 153 3.30 16.78 2.42
CA LEU A 153 4.25 15.70 2.21
C LEU A 153 4.33 14.87 3.49
N PRO A 154 4.28 13.53 3.42
CA PRO A 154 4.35 12.69 4.60
C PRO A 154 5.54 13.14 5.45
N ARG A 155 5.25 13.62 6.66
CA ARG A 155 6.29 14.12 7.55
C ARG A 155 7.20 12.94 7.87
N ARG A 156 8.46 13.04 7.44
CA ARG A 156 9.48 12.08 7.87
C ARG A 156 9.68 12.29 9.36
N LEU A 157 9.46 11.22 10.14
CA LEU A 157 9.80 11.21 11.55
C LEU A 157 11.29 10.91 11.66
N ASP A 158 12.03 11.84 12.26
CA ASP A 158 13.42 11.63 12.61
C ASP A 158 13.45 11.10 14.05
N PHE A 159 13.88 9.84 14.21
CA PHE A 159 14.07 9.24 15.53
C PHE A 159 15.48 9.56 16.01
N THR A 160 15.62 10.56 16.88
CA THR A 160 16.91 10.97 17.45
C THR A 160 17.48 9.96 18.45
N ASP A 161 16.64 9.05 18.94
CA ASP A 161 16.98 8.11 20.00
C ASP A 161 17.31 6.70 19.47
N SER A 162 17.42 6.54 18.14
CA SER A 162 17.84 5.27 17.55
C SER A 162 19.26 4.92 18.03
N PRO A 163 19.51 3.68 18.50
CA PRO A 163 20.85 3.23 18.83
C PRO A 163 21.82 3.51 17.68
N ASP A 164 23.00 4.05 18.00
CA ASP A 164 24.01 4.38 17.00
C ASP A 164 24.58 3.07 16.42
N CYS A 165 24.11 2.66 15.24
CA CYS A 165 24.48 1.39 14.59
C CYS A 165 25.98 1.27 14.27
N ARG A 166 26.76 2.35 14.45
CA ARG A 166 28.19 2.41 14.22
C ARG A 166 29.06 1.66 15.25
N LYS A 167 28.46 0.97 16.23
CA LYS A 167 29.19 0.23 17.28
C LYS A 167 28.98 -1.29 17.30
N ALA A 168 28.29 -1.86 16.32
CA ALA A 168 28.20 -3.31 16.19
C ALA A 168 29.24 -3.81 15.16
N GLU A 169 30.48 -3.93 15.64
CA GLU A 169 31.61 -4.56 14.93
C GLU A 169 31.63 -6.07 15.18
#